data_AF-A0A2N1J182-F1
#
_entry.id   AF-A0A2N1J182-F1
#
_cell.length_a   1.000
_cell.length_b   1.000
_cell.length_c   1.000
_cell.angle_alpha   90.00
_cell.angle_beta   90.00
_cell.angle_gamma   90.00
#
_symmetry.space_group_name_H-M   'P 1'
#
loop_
_entity.id
_entity.type
_entity.pdbx_description
1 polymer ?
#
loop_
_entity_poly.entity_id
_entity_poly.type
_entity_poly.pdbx_seq_one_letter_code
_entity_poly.pdbx_strand_id
1 'polypeptide(L)' 'MKVVGFKIYSDWIEFGYSETLYSFFSTICYRLENSKWGSRFPILMNCYIISIF' A
#
# COMPACT_ATOMS: atom_id res chain seq x y z
N MET A 1 8.82 11.45 -8.17
CA MET A 1 8.13 10.45 -9.00
C MET A 1 9.01 9.22 -9.16
N LYS A 2 8.94 8.32 -8.19
CA LYS A 2 9.56 6.99 -8.28
C LYS A 2 8.46 6.00 -8.68
N VAL A 3 8.73 5.17 -9.68
CA VAL A 3 7.81 4.09 -10.05
C VAL A 3 7.90 3.01 -8.97
N VAL A 4 6.75 2.54 -8.52
CA VAL A 4 6.60 1.48 -7.53
C VAL A 4 5.74 0.36 -8.11
N GLY A 5 5.95 -0.84 -7.60
CA GLY A 5 5.28 -2.04 -8.07
C GLY A 5 5.34 -3.12 -7.01
N PHE A 6 4.64 -4.21 -7.29
CA PHE A 6 4.63 -5.38 -6.44
C PHE A 6 5.49 -6.46 -7.08
N LYS A 7 6.36 -7.06 -6.27
CA LYS A 7 7.07 -8.27 -6.65
C LYS A 7 6.20 -9.46 -6.27
N ILE A 8 5.71 -10.19 -7.26
CA ILE A 8 4.90 -11.39 -7.05
C ILE A 8 5.70 -12.57 -7.60
N TYR A 9 6.17 -13.43 -6.71
CA TYR A 9 7.15 -14.47 -7.03
C TYR A 9 8.42 -13.90 -7.70
N SER A 10 8.58 -14.15 -9.00
CA SER A 10 9.69 -13.66 -9.83
C SER A 10 9.29 -12.50 -10.74
N ASP A 11 8.00 -12.17 -10.83
CA ASP A 11 7.49 -11.14 -11.73
C ASP A 11 7.35 -9.80 -11.00
N TRP A 12 7.66 -8.72 -11.73
CA TRP A 12 7.46 -7.35 -11.28
C TRP A 12 6.23 -6.76 -11.96
N ILE A 13 5.22 -6.43 -11.16
CA ILE A 13 4.00 -5.76 -11.63
C ILE A 13 4.06 -4.30 -11.22
N GLU A 14 4.17 -3.42 -12.21
CA GLU A 14 4.12 -1.98 -11.97
C GLU A 14 2.74 -1.55 -11.46
N PHE A 15 2.73 -0.80 -10.36
CA PHE A 15 1.51 -0.22 -9.80
C PHE A 15 1.33 1.24 -10.24
N GLY A 16 2.44 1.95 -10.48
CA GLY A 16 2.46 3.35 -10.90
C GLY A 16 3.45 4.15 -10.06
N TYR A 17 3.08 5.36 -9.64
CA TYR A 17 3.97 6.24 -8.88
C TYR A 17 3.85 6.06 -7.36
N SER A 18 4.95 6.27 -6.65
CA SER A 18 5.04 6.22 -5.18
C SER A 18 3.99 7.10 -4.48
N GLU A 19 3.69 8.25 -5.06
CA GLU A 19 2.75 9.25 -4.56
C GLU A 19 1.30 8.73 -4.67
N THR A 20 0.99 7.98 -5.73
CA THR A 20 -0.31 7.32 -5.92
C THR A 20 -0.52 6.23 -4.88
N LEU A 21 0.49 5.38 -4.66
CA LEU A 21 0.44 4.33 -3.65
C LEU A 21 0.30 4.92 -2.24
N TYR A 22 1.05 5.98 -1.94
CA TYR A 22 0.97 6.70 -0.67
C TYR A 22 -0.43 7.31 -0.43
N SER A 23 -0.99 7.99 -1.42
CA SER A 23 -2.33 8.60 -1.31
C SER A 23 -3.45 7.56 -1.20
N PHE A 24 -3.34 6.42 -1.90
CA PHE A 24 -4.27 5.30 -1.78
C PHE A 24 -4.33 4.78 -0.34
N PHE A 25 -3.18 4.42 0.24
CA PHE A 25 -3.13 3.90 1.58
C PHE A 25 -3.49 4.96 2.65
N SER A 26 -3.09 6.22 2.45
CA SER A 26 -3.50 7.33 3.30
C SER A 26 -5.03 7.49 3.33
N THR A 27 -5.69 7.33 2.17
CA THR A 27 -7.15 7.40 2.08
C THR A 27 -7.81 6.28 2.89
N ILE A 28 -7.28 5.06 2.82
CA ILE A 28 -7.79 3.93 3.61
C ILE A 28 -7.68 4.24 5.10
N CYS A 29 -6.52 4.66 5.58
CA CYS A 29 -6.33 4.94 7.00
C CYS A 29 -7.20 6.09 7.50
N TYR A 30 -7.12 7.26 6.86
CA TYR A 30 -7.79 8.45 7.35
C TYR A 30 -9.30 8.41 7.13
N ARG A 31 -9.78 7.83 6.01
CA ARG A 31 -11.21 7.84 5.69
C ARG A 31 -11.94 6.55 6.03
N LEU A 32 -11.31 5.39 5.85
CA LEU A 32 -11.99 4.10 6.05
C LEU A 32 -11.71 3.49 7.42
N GLU A 33 -10.60 3.85 8.05
CA GLU A 33 -10.17 3.33 9.35
C GLU A 33 -10.15 4.40 10.44
N ASN A 34 -10.67 5.60 10.17
CA ASN A 34 -10.72 6.72 11.12
C ASN A 34 -9.38 6.97 11.82
N SER A 35 -8.29 6.99 11.04
CA SER A 35 -6.92 7.17 11.51
C SER A 35 -6.36 6.03 12.37
N LYS A 36 -7.08 4.90 12.48
CA LYS A 36 -6.61 3.68 13.16
C LYS A 36 -6.14 2.67 12.13
N TRP A 37 -4.95 2.89 11.58
CA TRP A 37 -4.38 2.04 10.55
C TRP A 37 -4.40 0.55 10.96
N GLY A 38 -4.94 -0.31 10.10
CA GLY A 38 -4.99 -1.75 10.32
C GLY A 38 -6.14 -2.21 11.24
N SER A 39 -7.03 -1.31 11.64
CA SER A 39 -8.21 -1.68 12.46
C SER A 39 -9.29 -2.43 11.67
N ARG A 40 -9.37 -2.21 10.36
CA ARG A 40 -10.40 -2.81 9.48
C ARG A 40 -9.79 -3.64 8.35
N PHE A 41 -8.63 -3.23 7.84
CA PHE A 41 -7.89 -3.91 6.78
C PHE A 41 -6.47 -4.30 7.23
N PRO A 42 -6.32 -5.11 8.29
CA PRO A 42 -4.99 -5.52 8.80
C PRO A 42 -4.17 -6.30 7.77
N ILE A 43 -4.82 -7.00 6.82
CA ILE A 43 -4.14 -7.74 5.74
C ILE A 43 -3.44 -6.78 4.78
N LEU A 44 -4.05 -5.62 4.47
CA LEU A 44 -3.40 -4.60 3.62
C LEU A 44 -2.17 -4.01 4.30
N MET A 45 -2.22 -3.85 5.63
CA MET A 45 -1.08 -3.43 6.43
C MET A 45 0.04 -4.48 6.44
N ASN A 46 -0.27 -5.73 6.77
CA ASN A 46 0.76 -6.75 6.99
C ASN A 46 1.35 -7.33 5.70
N CYS A 47 0.57 -7.47 4.63
CA CYS A 47 1.05 -8.15 3.42
C CYS A 47 1.76 -7.19 2.46
N TYR A 48 1.24 -5.97 2.28
CA TYR A 48 1.76 -5.07 1.26
C TYR A 48 2.85 -4.13 1.78
N ILE A 49 2.74 -3.58 3.00
CA ILE A 49 3.73 -2.63 3.52
C ILE A 49 5.08 -3.29 3.82
N ILE A 50 5.08 -4.51 4.38
CA ILE A 50 6.32 -5.26 4.66
C ILE A 50 7.04 -5.64 3.35
N SER A 51 6.31 -5.72 2.23
CA SER A 51 6.88 -6.03 0.91
C SER A 51 7.36 -4.79 0.13
N ILE A 52 7.18 -3.57 0.68
CA ILE A 52 7.56 -2.29 0.05
C ILE A 52 8.86 -1.70 0.64
N PHE A 53 9.31 -2.17 1.81
CA PHE A 53 10.63 -1.86 2.39
C PHE A 53 11.68 -2.88 1.95
#